data_AF-A0AAX4HNF0-F1
#
_entry.id   AF-A0AAX4HNF0-F1
#
_cell.length_a   1.000
_cell.length_b   1.000
_cell.length_c   1.000
_cell.angle_alpha   90.00
_cell.angle_beta   90.00
_cell.angle_gamma   90.00
#
_symmetry.space_group_name_H-M   'P 1'
#
loop_
_entity.id
_entity.type
_entity.pdbx_description
1 polymer ?
#
loop_
_entity_poly.entity_id
_entity_poly.type
_entity_poly.pdbx_seq_one_letter_code
_entity_poly.pdbx_strand_id
1 'polypeptide(L)'
;MKYLVVLVIVVVLVRIDVVLRLFDKASEKINSSQPETQTSEPTAVHEVVSMSQDKTLKQTSRQVFLALLDDFHNNPTKDIRETAMTHFKSHPTMFNLTLDKELEMVVFRWRDLLNNNEPEMVNFLLDLLNVLQGENQEMIKRFFSLWMEIDMQNFLTAYSKTKDTNCMVATTFGDSIPEEEKLNEYIDREAAIAKILTNDKLDPTVRALATNCQLILNVQISKMAPPPPPPGEEDQAASTEEP
;
A
#
# COMPACT_ATOMS: atom_id res chain seq x y z
N MET A 1 20.34 21.49 -29.91
CA MET A 1 19.39 20.88 -28.96
C MET A 1 18.35 19.92 -29.57
N LYS A 2 18.05 19.95 -30.88
CA LYS A 2 17.07 19.01 -31.48
C LYS A 2 17.55 17.53 -31.54
N TYR A 3 18.84 17.30 -31.69
CA TYR A 3 19.42 15.95 -31.79
C TYR A 3 19.52 15.19 -30.46
N LEU A 4 19.49 15.90 -29.34
CA LEU A 4 19.64 15.31 -28.00
C LEU A 4 18.35 14.62 -27.55
N VAL A 5 17.19 15.21 -27.89
CA VAL A 5 15.86 14.63 -27.65
C VAL A 5 15.66 13.35 -28.47
N VAL A 6 16.13 13.33 -29.72
CA VAL A 6 16.05 12.13 -30.58
C VAL A 6 16.91 11.01 -30.01
N LEU A 7 18.10 11.32 -29.48
CA LEU A 7 18.99 10.33 -28.86
C LEU A 7 18.36 9.70 -27.61
N VAL A 8 17.71 10.49 -26.75
CA VAL A 8 17.03 9.99 -25.55
C VAL A 8 15.87 9.06 -25.93
N ILE A 9 15.07 9.43 -26.93
CA ILE A 9 13.95 8.60 -27.40
C ILE A 9 14.46 7.28 -27.98
N VAL A 10 15.53 7.29 -28.78
CA VAL A 10 16.12 6.07 -29.34
C VAL A 10 16.68 5.15 -28.24
N VAL A 11 17.33 5.70 -27.21
CA VAL A 11 17.84 4.90 -26.08
C VAL A 11 16.70 4.27 -25.27
N VAL A 12 15.62 5.00 -25.02
CA VAL A 12 14.43 4.48 -24.31
C VAL A 12 13.76 3.38 -25.14
N LEU A 13 13.59 3.57 -26.45
CA LEU A 13 12.98 2.56 -27.32
C LEU A 13 13.83 1.30 -27.44
N VAL A 14 15.16 1.42 -27.58
CA VAL A 14 16.07 0.26 -27.62
C VAL A 14 16.06 -0.51 -26.29
N ARG A 15 15.93 0.19 -25.14
CA ARG A 15 15.83 -0.46 -23.83
C ARG A 15 14.53 -1.27 -23.69
N ILE A 16 13.41 -0.75 -24.19
CA ILE A 16 12.12 -1.46 -24.17
C ILE A 16 12.16 -2.70 -25.08
N ASP A 17 12.75 -2.59 -26.26
CA ASP A 17 12.87 -3.70 -27.23
C ASP A 17 13.74 -4.86 -26.70
N VAL A 18 14.82 -4.55 -25.97
CA VAL A 18 15.67 -5.58 -25.33
C VAL A 18 14.93 -6.28 -24.19
N VAL A 19 14.11 -5.55 -23.42
CA VAL A 19 13.31 -6.13 -22.33
C VAL A 19 12.21 -7.02 -22.91
N LEU A 20 11.52 -6.61 -23.97
CA LEU A 20 10.49 -7.42 -24.63
C LEU A 20 11.05 -8.69 -25.27
N ARG A 21 12.22 -8.63 -25.93
CA ARG A 21 12.89 -9.82 -26.49
C ARG A 21 13.36 -10.82 -25.42
N LEU A 22 13.61 -10.38 -24.18
CA LEU A 22 13.92 -11.28 -23.07
C LEU A 22 12.68 -12.04 -22.57
N PHE A 23 11.49 -11.43 -22.66
CA PHE A 23 10.22 -12.09 -22.33
C PHE A 23 9.80 -13.13 -23.37
N ASP A 24 9.97 -12.86 -24.66
CA ASP A 24 9.67 -13.85 -25.72
C ASP A 24 10.57 -15.08 -25.62
N LYS A 25 11.85 -14.89 -25.27
CA LYS A 25 12.82 -15.98 -25.11
C LYS A 25 12.59 -16.82 -23.84
N ALA A 26 11.87 -16.29 -22.85
CA ALA A 26 11.43 -17.03 -21.68
C ALA A 26 10.12 -17.82 -21.95
N SER A 27 9.26 -17.32 -22.84
CA SER A 27 8.01 -17.98 -23.23
C SER A 27 8.24 -19.19 -24.15
N GLU A 28 9.18 -19.10 -25.09
CA GLU A 28 9.49 -20.22 -26.01
C GLU A 28 10.10 -21.44 -25.30
N LYS A 29 10.70 -21.26 -24.13
CA LYS A 29 11.33 -22.36 -23.38
C LYS A 29 10.33 -23.19 -22.55
N ILE A 30 9.08 -22.76 -22.44
CA ILE A 30 8.03 -23.42 -21.65
C ILE A 30 7.10 -24.27 -22.54
N ASN A 31 7.05 -24.02 -23.86
CA ASN A 31 6.12 -24.71 -24.76
C ASN A 31 6.73 -25.85 -25.61
N SER A 32 8.02 -26.17 -25.45
CA SER A 32 8.64 -27.28 -26.17
C SER A 32 8.79 -28.52 -25.29
N SER A 33 7.69 -29.16 -24.93
CA SER A 33 7.69 -30.53 -24.37
C SER A 33 6.37 -31.22 -24.68
N GLN A 34 6.21 -31.69 -25.92
CA GLN A 34 5.16 -32.63 -26.28
C GLN A 34 5.82 -33.84 -26.92
N PRO A 35 5.70 -35.05 -26.35
CA PRO A 35 5.90 -36.27 -27.11
C PRO A 35 4.55 -36.82 -27.59
N GLU A 36 4.59 -37.32 -28.81
CA GLU A 36 3.51 -37.90 -29.58
C GLU A 36 2.91 -39.15 -28.93
N THR A 37 1.62 -39.35 -29.19
CA THR A 37 0.86 -40.55 -28.85
C THR A 37 1.20 -41.69 -29.81
N GLN A 38 1.55 -42.87 -29.30
CA GLN A 38 1.39 -44.15 -30.02
C GLN A 38 0.71 -45.20 -29.14
N THR A 39 -0.29 -45.84 -29.73
CA THR A 39 -1.21 -46.84 -29.18
C THR A 39 -0.62 -48.25 -29.30
N SER A 40 -0.67 -49.05 -28.23
CA SER A 40 -0.89 -50.51 -28.28
C SER A 40 -1.17 -51.11 -26.89
N GLU A 41 -2.19 -51.97 -26.81
CA GLU A 41 -2.68 -52.71 -25.62
C GLU A 41 -1.73 -53.85 -25.15
N PRO A 42 -2.14 -54.77 -24.25
CA PRO A 42 -2.15 -54.62 -22.79
C PRO A 42 -1.24 -55.67 -22.12
N THR A 43 -0.40 -55.29 -21.15
CA THR A 43 0.30 -56.28 -20.30
C THR A 43 0.22 -55.84 -18.84
N ALA A 44 -0.37 -56.70 -18.02
CA ALA A 44 -0.48 -56.53 -16.58
C ALA A 44 0.87 -56.83 -15.91
N VAL A 45 1.49 -55.82 -15.29
CA VAL A 45 2.43 -55.96 -14.16
C VAL A 45 2.29 -54.71 -13.28
N HIS A 46 2.12 -54.91 -11.98
CA HIS A 46 2.09 -53.87 -10.95
C HIS A 46 3.25 -52.87 -11.05
N GLU A 47 2.98 -51.57 -11.17
CA GLU A 47 3.80 -50.51 -10.55
C GLU A 47 3.16 -49.11 -10.65
N VAL A 48 3.10 -48.47 -9.48
CA VAL A 48 3.05 -47.02 -9.24
C VAL A 48 1.92 -46.24 -9.93
N VAL A 49 0.78 -46.17 -9.24
CA VAL A 49 -0.01 -44.92 -9.22
C VAL A 49 0.99 -43.81 -8.90
N SER A 50 1.23 -42.90 -9.86
CA SER A 50 2.05 -41.71 -9.62
C SER A 50 1.36 -40.88 -8.55
N MET A 51 1.77 -41.12 -7.31
CA MET A 51 1.60 -40.24 -6.17
C MET A 51 2.41 -38.98 -6.45
N SER A 52 1.83 -38.08 -7.23
CA SER A 52 1.99 -36.65 -7.03
C SER A 52 0.71 -36.04 -6.45
N GLN A 53 0.00 -36.83 -5.64
CA GLN A 53 -0.75 -36.35 -4.49
C GLN A 53 0.26 -36.10 -3.36
N ASP A 54 0.78 -34.89 -3.26
CA ASP A 54 1.29 -34.38 -1.98
C ASP A 54 1.25 -32.84 -1.89
N LYS A 55 0.14 -32.25 -2.33
CA LYS A 55 -0.21 -30.84 -2.03
C LYS A 55 -1.12 -30.69 -0.80
N THR A 56 -1.33 -31.78 -0.05
CA THR A 56 -1.87 -31.77 1.32
C THR A 56 -0.75 -31.66 2.37
N LEU A 57 0.37 -31.00 2.02
CA LEU A 57 1.21 -30.36 3.03
C LEU A 57 0.28 -29.42 3.82
N LYS A 58 0.09 -29.74 5.11
CA LYS A 58 -0.80 -29.03 6.04
C LYS A 58 -0.54 -27.52 5.97
N GLN A 59 -1.26 -26.81 5.11
CA GLN A 59 -1.20 -25.37 5.06
C GLN A 59 -1.71 -24.85 6.39
N THR A 60 -0.89 -24.02 7.03
CA THR A 60 -1.30 -23.34 8.26
C THR A 60 -2.44 -22.38 7.93
N SER A 61 -3.33 -22.09 8.89
CA SER A 61 -4.40 -21.10 8.68
C SER A 61 -3.83 -19.75 8.23
N ARG A 62 -2.64 -19.38 8.73
CA ARG A 62 -1.90 -18.21 8.27
C ARG A 62 -1.59 -18.26 6.76
N GLN A 63 -1.04 -19.35 6.25
CA GLN A 63 -0.72 -19.50 4.82
C GLN A 63 -1.97 -19.44 3.94
N VAL A 64 -3.07 -20.06 4.38
CA VAL A 64 -4.36 -19.97 3.66
C VAL A 64 -4.86 -18.53 3.61
N PHE A 65 -4.76 -17.79 4.71
CA PHE A 65 -5.15 -16.38 4.72
C PHE A 65 -4.31 -15.52 3.78
N LEU A 66 -2.98 -15.70 3.81
CA LEU A 66 -2.07 -14.95 2.93
C LEU A 66 -2.32 -15.26 1.44
N ALA A 67 -2.64 -16.51 1.10
CA ALA A 67 -3.02 -16.87 -0.26
C ALA A 67 -4.31 -16.15 -0.70
N LEU A 68 -5.32 -16.05 0.17
CA LEU A 68 -6.55 -15.32 -0.13
C LEU A 68 -6.31 -13.80 -0.32
N LEU A 69 -5.33 -13.22 0.37
CA LEU A 69 -4.94 -11.82 0.16
C LEU A 69 -4.23 -11.61 -1.18
N ASP A 70 -3.42 -12.58 -1.63
CA ASP A 70 -2.76 -12.55 -2.94
C ASP A 70 -3.77 -12.79 -4.07
N ASP A 71 -4.74 -13.69 -3.87
CA ASP A 71 -5.87 -13.89 -4.79
C ASP A 71 -6.71 -12.59 -4.90
N PHE A 72 -6.94 -11.90 -3.78
CA PHE A 72 -7.66 -10.64 -3.76
C PHE A 72 -6.94 -9.55 -4.57
N HIS A 73 -5.60 -9.51 -4.53
CA HIS A 73 -4.82 -8.55 -5.32
C HIS A 73 -5.13 -8.66 -6.82
N ASN A 74 -5.22 -9.90 -7.31
CA ASN A 74 -5.48 -10.17 -8.72
C ASN A 74 -6.97 -10.06 -9.10
N ASN A 75 -7.88 -10.20 -8.13
CA ASN A 75 -9.31 -10.20 -8.36
C ASN A 75 -10.07 -9.58 -7.15
N PRO A 76 -10.11 -8.25 -7.01
CA PRO A 76 -10.60 -7.57 -5.81
C PRO A 76 -12.14 -7.63 -5.71
N THR A 77 -12.64 -8.80 -5.33
CA THR A 77 -14.06 -9.10 -5.27
C THR A 77 -14.53 -9.28 -3.83
N LYS A 78 -15.81 -8.98 -3.62
CA LYS A 78 -16.48 -9.16 -2.34
C LYS A 78 -16.36 -10.60 -1.83
N ASP A 79 -16.52 -11.59 -2.70
CA ASP A 79 -16.50 -13.00 -2.32
C ASP A 79 -15.14 -13.44 -1.74
N ILE A 80 -14.03 -12.98 -2.33
CA ILE A 80 -12.68 -13.29 -1.83
C ILE A 80 -12.45 -12.60 -0.48
N ARG A 81 -12.83 -11.33 -0.35
CA ARG A 81 -12.76 -10.60 0.93
C ARG A 81 -13.56 -11.31 2.02
N GLU A 82 -14.82 -11.66 1.75
CA GLU A 82 -15.68 -12.34 2.73
C GLU A 82 -15.13 -13.71 3.12
N THR A 83 -14.55 -14.45 2.16
CA THR A 83 -13.90 -15.74 2.41
C THR A 83 -12.68 -15.56 3.31
N ALA A 84 -11.80 -14.61 3.00
CA ALA A 84 -10.63 -14.28 3.83
C ALA A 84 -11.02 -13.87 5.24
N MET A 85 -12.01 -12.98 5.38
CA MET A 85 -12.47 -12.50 6.68
C MET A 85 -13.18 -13.59 7.49
N THR A 86 -13.89 -14.51 6.84
CA THR A 86 -14.48 -15.68 7.51
C THR A 86 -13.39 -16.60 8.03
N HIS A 87 -12.36 -16.86 7.21
CA HIS A 87 -11.21 -17.66 7.61
C HIS A 87 -10.45 -17.01 8.77
N PHE A 88 -10.23 -15.70 8.75
CA PHE A 88 -9.63 -14.96 9.87
C PHE A 88 -10.43 -15.13 11.16
N LYS A 89 -11.75 -14.92 11.11
CA LYS A 89 -12.63 -15.04 12.29
C LYS A 89 -12.61 -16.45 12.90
N SER A 90 -12.41 -17.48 12.07
CA SER A 90 -12.23 -18.85 12.57
C SER A 90 -10.85 -19.12 13.19
N HIS A 91 -9.85 -18.26 12.92
CA HIS A 91 -8.47 -18.38 13.41
C HIS A 91 -7.88 -17.03 13.86
N PRO A 92 -8.48 -16.35 14.85
CA PRO A 92 -8.13 -14.96 15.20
C PRO A 92 -6.71 -14.80 15.73
N THR A 93 -6.07 -15.87 16.20
CA THR A 93 -4.71 -15.86 16.76
C THR A 93 -3.64 -16.29 15.75
N MET A 94 -3.95 -16.35 14.45
CA MET A 94 -2.97 -16.75 13.44
C MET A 94 -1.86 -15.70 13.21
N PHE A 95 -2.09 -14.46 13.65
CA PHE A 95 -1.10 -13.40 13.70
C PHE A 95 -0.87 -12.95 15.15
N ASN A 96 0.38 -12.70 15.49
CA ASN A 96 0.77 -12.17 16.78
C ASN A 96 0.59 -10.63 16.81
N LEU A 97 0.90 -10.01 17.95
CA LEU A 97 0.90 -8.55 18.09
C LEU A 97 2.11 -7.88 17.39
N THR A 98 3.13 -8.65 17.03
CA THR A 98 4.31 -8.19 16.29
C THR A 98 4.07 -8.23 14.80
N LEU A 99 4.78 -7.38 14.05
CA LEU A 99 4.64 -7.24 12.62
C LEU A 99 4.97 -8.53 11.88
N ASP A 100 3.98 -9.04 11.14
CA ASP A 100 4.18 -10.14 10.20
C ASP A 100 4.66 -9.58 8.86
N LYS A 101 5.91 -9.89 8.51
CA LYS A 101 6.56 -9.36 7.31
C LYS A 101 5.98 -9.89 6.00
N GLU A 102 5.41 -11.08 6.02
CA GLU A 102 4.77 -11.65 4.84
C GLU A 102 3.40 -11.01 4.64
N LEU A 103 2.65 -10.79 5.73
CA LEU A 103 1.40 -10.03 5.69
C LEU A 103 1.63 -8.59 5.17
N GLU A 104 2.64 -7.89 5.71
CA GLU A 104 3.03 -6.56 5.24
C GLU A 104 3.32 -6.57 3.74
N MET A 105 4.14 -7.52 3.27
CA MET A 105 4.49 -7.64 1.85
C MET A 105 3.25 -7.86 0.98
N VAL A 106 2.35 -8.75 1.36
CA VAL A 106 1.16 -9.06 0.55
C VAL A 106 0.19 -7.88 0.51
N VAL A 107 -0.09 -7.24 1.65
CA VAL A 107 -0.96 -6.05 1.69
C VAL A 107 -0.33 -4.90 0.89
N PHE A 108 0.98 -4.68 1.00
CA PHE A 108 1.65 -3.59 0.29
C PHE A 108 1.71 -3.79 -1.23
N ARG A 109 1.45 -5.00 -1.75
CA ARG A 109 1.26 -5.20 -3.19
C ARG A 109 0.01 -4.52 -3.73
N TRP A 110 -1.00 -4.30 -2.89
CA TRP A 110 -2.26 -3.64 -3.26
C TRP A 110 -2.12 -2.14 -3.55
N ARG A 111 -0.91 -1.58 -3.52
CA ARG A 111 -0.66 -0.14 -3.81
C ARG A 111 -1.19 0.26 -5.19
N ASP A 112 -1.16 -0.64 -6.17
CA ASP A 112 -1.74 -0.40 -7.49
C ASP A 112 -3.28 -0.25 -7.45
N LEU A 113 -3.96 -0.98 -6.57
CA LEU A 113 -5.40 -0.88 -6.35
C LEU A 113 -5.83 0.48 -5.76
N LEU A 114 -4.94 1.17 -5.03
CA LEU A 114 -5.18 2.53 -4.54
C LEU A 114 -5.37 3.51 -5.71
N ASN A 115 -4.51 3.43 -6.72
CA ASN A 115 -4.55 4.33 -7.88
C ASN A 115 -5.82 4.13 -8.73
N ASN A 116 -6.38 2.92 -8.70
CA ASN A 116 -7.61 2.58 -9.40
C ASN A 116 -8.88 2.88 -8.58
N ASN A 117 -8.74 3.35 -7.33
CA ASN A 117 -9.84 3.57 -6.39
C ASN A 117 -10.76 2.35 -6.23
N GLU A 118 -10.18 1.14 -6.19
CA GLU A 118 -10.93 -0.12 -6.11
C GLU A 118 -11.79 -0.20 -4.82
N PRO A 119 -13.14 -0.20 -4.91
CA PRO A 119 -13.99 -0.07 -3.73
C PRO A 119 -13.85 -1.22 -2.73
N GLU A 120 -13.64 -2.45 -3.20
CA GLU A 120 -13.52 -3.61 -2.32
C GLU A 120 -12.19 -3.61 -1.56
N MET A 121 -11.13 -3.01 -2.12
CA MET A 121 -9.86 -2.87 -1.40
C MET A 121 -10.05 -1.99 -0.16
N VAL A 122 -10.82 -0.91 -0.29
CA VAL A 122 -11.19 -0.03 0.84
C VAL A 122 -11.92 -0.82 1.91
N ASN A 123 -12.94 -1.58 1.52
CA ASN A 123 -13.71 -2.40 2.45
C ASN A 123 -12.82 -3.43 3.15
N PHE A 124 -11.89 -4.04 2.41
CA PHE A 124 -10.97 -5.01 2.99
C PHE A 124 -9.98 -4.38 3.97
N LEU A 125 -9.39 -3.23 3.65
CA LEU A 125 -8.51 -2.52 4.59
C LEU A 125 -9.23 -2.13 5.88
N LEU A 126 -10.49 -1.69 5.78
CA LEU A 126 -11.32 -1.40 6.96
C LEU A 126 -11.58 -2.66 7.79
N ASP A 127 -11.87 -3.79 7.15
CA ASP A 127 -12.04 -5.07 7.83
C ASP A 127 -10.74 -5.51 8.54
N LEU A 128 -9.59 -5.42 7.86
CA LEU A 128 -8.27 -5.73 8.42
C LEU A 128 -7.92 -4.82 9.61
N LEU A 129 -8.15 -3.51 9.49
CA LEU A 129 -7.92 -2.55 10.57
C LEU A 129 -8.74 -2.88 11.82
N ASN A 130 -9.93 -3.44 11.65
CA ASN A 130 -10.83 -3.79 12.75
C ASN A 130 -10.49 -5.12 13.44
N VAL A 131 -9.82 -6.05 12.76
CA VAL A 131 -9.50 -7.38 13.31
C VAL A 131 -8.04 -7.56 13.72
N LEU A 132 -7.11 -6.86 13.06
CA LEU A 132 -5.69 -6.91 13.39
C LEU A 132 -5.40 -6.07 14.64
N GLN A 133 -4.31 -6.43 15.32
CA GLN A 133 -3.88 -5.79 16.57
C GLN A 133 -2.37 -5.54 16.55
N GLY A 134 -1.92 -4.66 17.44
CA GLY A 134 -0.49 -4.35 17.59
C GLY A 134 0.13 -3.79 16.31
N GLU A 135 1.34 -4.20 16.00
CA GLU A 135 2.11 -3.71 14.86
C GLU A 135 1.48 -4.09 13.51
N ASN A 136 0.68 -5.16 13.45
CA ASN A 136 -0.06 -5.51 12.23
C ASN A 136 -1.20 -4.52 11.95
N GLN A 137 -1.84 -3.99 12.99
CA GLN A 137 -2.82 -2.92 12.83
C GLN A 137 -2.14 -1.61 12.41
N GLU A 138 -0.98 -1.29 13.00
CA GLU A 138 -0.18 -0.12 12.62
C GLU A 138 0.32 -0.22 11.16
N MET A 139 0.61 -1.42 10.66
CA MET A 139 0.90 -1.64 9.24
C MET A 139 -0.26 -1.26 8.32
N ILE A 140 -1.50 -1.60 8.68
CA ILE A 140 -2.68 -1.16 7.91
C ILE A 140 -2.84 0.36 7.97
N LYS A 141 -2.58 1.01 9.12
CA LYS A 141 -2.58 2.48 9.21
C LYS A 141 -1.51 3.11 8.32
N ARG A 142 -0.31 2.53 8.25
CA ARG A 142 0.74 2.97 7.30
C ARG A 142 0.26 2.86 5.85
N PHE A 143 -0.48 1.80 5.50
CA PHE A 143 -1.07 1.69 4.17
C PHE A 143 -2.13 2.78 3.91
N PHE A 144 -2.98 3.11 4.89
CA PHE A 144 -3.89 4.25 4.79
C PHE A 144 -3.17 5.60 4.61
N SER A 145 -1.99 5.78 5.22
CA SER A 145 -1.16 6.97 4.99
C SER A 145 -0.69 7.08 3.53
N LEU A 146 -0.37 5.97 2.85
CA LEU A 146 -0.05 6.01 1.41
C LEU A 146 -1.26 6.50 0.61
N TRP A 147 -2.45 6.03 0.98
CA TRP A 147 -3.66 6.46 0.29
C TRP A 147 -3.95 7.95 0.52
N MET A 148 -3.68 8.46 1.72
CA MET A 148 -3.79 9.88 2.03
C MET A 148 -2.90 10.76 1.13
N GLU A 149 -1.72 10.27 0.76
CA GLU A 149 -0.79 10.96 -0.16
C GLU A 149 -1.28 10.91 -1.62
N ILE A 150 -1.96 9.83 -2.02
CA ILE A 150 -2.48 9.65 -3.38
C ILE A 150 -3.80 10.40 -3.59
N ASP A 151 -4.76 10.24 -2.68
CA ASP A 151 -6.10 10.81 -2.75
C ASP A 151 -6.66 11.07 -1.35
N MET A 152 -6.34 12.26 -0.83
CA MET A 152 -6.78 12.74 0.48
C MET A 152 -8.32 12.71 0.66
N GLN A 153 -9.11 13.00 -0.38
CA GLN A 153 -10.57 13.08 -0.27
C GLN A 153 -11.18 11.68 -0.09
N ASN A 154 -10.74 10.72 -0.91
CA ASN A 154 -11.21 9.34 -0.79
C ASN A 154 -10.69 8.68 0.48
N PHE A 155 -9.45 8.96 0.88
CA PHE A 155 -8.91 8.58 2.18
C PHE A 155 -9.82 9.08 3.33
N LEU A 156 -10.11 10.39 3.41
CA LEU A 156 -10.92 10.94 4.50
C LEU A 156 -12.34 10.34 4.50
N THR A 157 -12.91 10.13 3.32
CA THR A 157 -14.24 9.51 3.17
C THR A 157 -14.26 8.08 3.69
N ALA A 158 -13.23 7.29 3.41
CA ALA A 158 -13.13 5.92 3.89
C ALA A 158 -12.76 5.85 5.37
N TYR A 159 -11.74 6.59 5.78
CA TYR A 159 -11.17 6.53 7.11
C TYR A 159 -12.08 7.14 8.18
N SER A 160 -13.00 8.03 7.80
CA SER A 160 -14.04 8.56 8.70
C SER A 160 -14.98 7.50 9.26
N LYS A 161 -15.01 6.30 8.67
CA LYS A 161 -15.79 5.14 9.12
C LYS A 161 -15.05 4.29 10.16
N THR A 162 -13.80 4.63 10.49
CA THR A 162 -12.98 3.89 11.46
C THR A 162 -13.21 4.38 12.90
N LYS A 163 -12.61 3.67 13.86
CA LYS A 163 -12.62 4.08 15.28
C LYS A 163 -11.54 5.09 15.63
N ASP A 164 -10.62 5.41 14.70
CA ASP A 164 -9.56 6.39 14.92
C ASP A 164 -10.11 7.82 14.70
N THR A 165 -10.87 8.29 15.67
CA THR A 165 -11.47 9.64 15.63
C THR A 165 -10.42 10.75 15.71
N ASN A 166 -9.25 10.48 16.29
CA ASN A 166 -8.20 11.47 16.50
C ASN A 166 -7.30 11.65 15.27
N CYS A 167 -7.53 10.87 14.20
CA CYS A 167 -6.74 10.89 12.98
C CYS A 167 -5.24 10.70 13.23
N MET A 168 -4.88 9.74 14.09
CA MET A 168 -3.47 9.45 14.38
C MET A 168 -2.69 9.07 13.11
N VAL A 169 -3.37 8.48 12.13
CA VAL A 169 -2.83 8.16 10.80
C VAL A 169 -2.25 9.38 10.06
N ALA A 170 -2.70 10.60 10.33
CA ALA A 170 -2.11 11.80 9.71
C ALA A 170 -0.64 12.00 10.08
N THR A 171 -0.19 11.39 11.19
CA THR A 171 1.19 11.46 11.69
C THR A 171 2.03 10.24 11.34
N THR A 172 1.45 9.23 10.68
CA THR A 172 2.18 8.06 10.21
C THR A 172 2.63 8.27 8.77
N PHE A 173 3.67 7.54 8.37
CA PHE A 173 4.15 7.54 6.99
C PHE A 173 4.10 6.11 6.46
N GLY A 174 3.64 5.98 5.22
CA GLY A 174 3.58 4.69 4.56
C GLY A 174 4.96 4.13 4.24
N ASP A 175 5.84 5.00 3.76
CA ASP A 175 7.25 4.74 3.52
C ASP A 175 8.13 5.39 4.60
N SER A 176 9.38 4.94 4.72
CA SER A 176 10.34 5.54 5.66
C SER A 176 10.81 6.88 5.10
N ILE A 177 10.51 7.96 5.80
CA ILE A 177 10.88 9.33 5.43
C ILE A 177 11.98 9.84 6.36
N PRO A 178 13.06 10.45 5.84
CA PRO A 178 14.08 11.12 6.64
C PRO A 178 13.49 12.18 7.58
N GLU A 179 14.07 12.39 8.76
CA GLU A 179 13.54 13.35 9.75
C GLU A 179 13.47 14.78 9.19
N GLU A 180 14.43 15.16 8.36
CA GLU A 180 14.50 16.46 7.69
C GLU A 180 13.35 16.71 6.69
N GLU A 181 12.75 15.65 6.14
CA GLU A 181 11.66 15.74 5.18
C GLU A 181 10.28 15.72 5.84
N LYS A 182 10.16 15.17 7.06
CA LYS A 182 8.87 15.02 7.76
C LYS A 182 8.14 16.33 7.98
N LEU A 183 8.85 17.42 8.27
CA LEU A 183 8.22 18.72 8.47
C LEU A 183 7.50 19.18 7.20
N ASN A 184 8.14 19.04 6.04
CA ASN A 184 7.55 19.42 4.76
C ASN A 184 6.33 18.55 4.45
N GLU A 185 6.44 17.23 4.67
CA GLU A 185 5.31 16.31 4.47
C GLU A 185 4.11 16.64 5.36
N TYR A 186 4.33 17.03 6.63
CA TYR A 186 3.25 17.46 7.49
C TYR A 186 2.61 18.77 7.02
N ILE A 187 3.40 19.72 6.54
CA ILE A 187 2.90 20.99 5.99
C ILE A 187 2.07 20.72 4.73
N ASP A 188 2.54 19.85 3.84
CA ASP A 188 1.83 19.52 2.60
C ASP A 188 0.49 18.81 2.87
N ARG A 189 0.46 17.88 3.83
CA ARG A 189 -0.78 17.24 4.29
C ARG A 189 -1.75 18.25 4.90
N GLU A 190 -1.24 19.16 5.74
CA GLU A 190 -2.04 20.21 6.38
C GLU A 190 -2.70 21.12 5.33
N ALA A 191 -1.93 21.57 4.34
CA ALA A 191 -2.42 22.40 3.24
C ALA A 191 -3.48 21.66 2.38
N ALA A 192 -3.26 20.37 2.10
CA ALA A 192 -4.23 19.55 1.38
C ALA A 192 -5.55 19.39 2.15
N ILE A 193 -5.49 19.17 3.46
CA ILE A 193 -6.67 19.10 4.33
C ILE A 193 -7.38 20.45 4.40
N ALA A 194 -6.64 21.54 4.58
CA ALA A 194 -7.20 22.89 4.61
C ALA A 194 -8.01 23.18 3.33
N LYS A 195 -7.48 22.80 2.16
CA LYS A 195 -8.18 22.91 0.88
C LYS A 195 -9.51 22.14 0.87
N ILE A 196 -9.54 20.91 1.39
CA ILE A 196 -10.76 20.10 1.47
C ILE A 196 -11.80 20.73 2.39
N LEU A 197 -11.37 21.30 3.53
CA LEU A 197 -12.27 21.92 4.51
C LEU A 197 -13.02 23.14 3.97
N THR A 198 -12.51 23.79 2.91
CA THR A 198 -13.22 24.88 2.22
C THR A 198 -14.46 24.44 1.44
N ASN A 199 -14.67 23.14 1.24
CA ASN A 199 -15.86 22.63 0.57
C ASN A 199 -17.07 22.64 1.51
N ASP A 200 -18.01 23.56 1.30
CA ASP A 200 -19.24 23.68 2.13
C ASP A 200 -20.15 22.45 2.09
N LYS A 201 -20.03 21.59 1.07
CA LYS A 201 -20.84 20.37 0.91
C LYS A 201 -20.18 19.13 1.51
N LEU A 202 -19.05 19.28 2.20
CA LEU A 202 -18.36 18.16 2.82
C LEU A 202 -19.25 17.52 3.89
N ASP A 203 -19.36 16.19 3.84
CA ASP A 203 -20.09 15.40 4.82
C ASP A 203 -19.62 15.74 6.26
N PRO A 204 -20.53 15.88 7.24
CA PRO A 204 -20.17 16.29 8.59
C PRO A 204 -19.15 15.37 9.29
N THR A 205 -19.23 14.05 9.07
CA THR A 205 -18.30 13.09 9.67
C THR A 205 -16.93 13.19 9.02
N VAL A 206 -16.89 13.36 7.69
CA VAL A 206 -15.63 13.61 6.96
C VAL A 206 -15.00 14.93 7.39
N ARG A 207 -15.80 16.00 7.55
CA ARG A 207 -15.35 17.29 8.05
C ARG A 207 -14.76 17.17 9.46
N ALA A 208 -15.43 16.47 10.37
CA ALA A 208 -14.94 16.26 11.72
C ALA A 208 -13.58 15.54 11.74
N LEU A 209 -13.43 14.47 10.94
CA LEU A 209 -12.15 13.77 10.80
C LEU A 209 -11.07 14.69 10.23
N ALA A 210 -11.35 15.41 9.14
CA ALA A 210 -10.41 16.32 8.49
C ALA A 210 -9.91 17.40 9.46
N THR A 211 -10.81 18.00 10.26
CA THR A 211 -10.42 18.94 11.32
C THR A 211 -9.49 18.30 12.35
N ASN A 212 -9.75 17.06 12.78
CA ASN A 212 -8.89 16.36 13.73
C ASN A 212 -7.51 16.06 13.13
N CYS A 213 -7.44 15.66 11.86
CA CYS A 213 -6.18 15.49 11.14
C CYS A 213 -5.38 16.81 11.09
N GLN A 214 -6.04 17.93 10.78
CA GLN A 214 -5.40 19.25 10.75
C GLN A 214 -4.84 19.64 12.14
N LEU A 215 -5.61 19.41 13.19
CA LEU A 215 -5.19 19.70 14.56
C LEU A 215 -3.94 18.92 14.96
N ILE A 216 -3.90 17.62 14.67
CA ILE A 216 -2.75 16.81 15.07
C ILE A 216 -1.50 17.11 14.24
N LEU A 217 -1.66 17.42 12.95
CA LEU A 217 -0.56 17.88 12.10
C LEU A 217 0.03 19.20 12.61
N ASN A 218 -0.80 20.17 12.95
CA ASN A 218 -0.35 21.44 13.53
C ASN A 218 0.48 21.25 14.82
N VAL A 219 0.08 20.30 15.67
CA VAL A 219 0.86 19.92 16.86
C VAL A 219 2.23 19.34 16.49
N GLN A 220 2.33 18.51 15.45
CA GLN A 220 3.62 17.95 15.02
C GLN A 220 4.52 19.01 14.36
N ILE A 221 3.96 19.85 13.48
CA ILE A 221 4.66 20.97 12.85
C ILE A 221 5.25 21.88 13.93
N SER A 222 4.46 22.25 14.94
CA SER A 222 4.91 23.15 16.02
C SER A 222 6.06 22.57 16.87
N LYS A 223 6.18 21.23 16.96
CA LYS A 223 7.29 20.58 17.68
C LYS A 223 8.58 20.55 16.87
N MET A 224 8.49 20.63 15.55
CA MET A 224 9.61 20.53 14.62
C MET A 224 10.07 21.90 14.11
N ALA A 225 9.19 22.91 14.16
CA ALA A 225 9.52 24.27 13.80
C ALA A 225 10.60 24.81 14.75
N PRO A 226 11.60 25.55 14.23
CA PRO A 226 12.56 26.23 15.08
C PRO A 226 11.82 27.17 16.04
N PRO A 227 12.30 27.32 17.29
CA PRO A 227 11.71 28.28 18.21
C PRO A 227 11.73 29.68 17.56
N PRO A 228 10.71 30.52 17.81
CA PRO A 228 10.72 31.88 17.31
C PRO A 228 12.01 32.57 17.77
N PRO A 229 12.62 33.44 16.94
CA PRO A 229 13.81 34.16 17.33
C PRO A 229 13.55 34.91 18.64
N PRO A 230 14.56 34.99 19.53
CA PRO A 230 14.40 35.76 20.76
C PRO A 230 14.02 37.20 20.41
N PRO A 231 13.09 37.81 21.17
CA PRO A 231 12.67 39.18 20.90
C PRO A 231 13.88 40.11 20.96
N GLY A 232 14.28 40.67 19.81
CA GLY A 232 15.40 41.60 19.66
C GLY A 232 16.46 41.26 18.60
N GLU A 233 16.37 40.14 17.89
CA GLU A 233 17.35 39.79 16.84
C GLU A 233 16.97 40.24 15.41
N GLU A 234 15.75 40.72 15.17
CA GLU A 234 15.31 41.19 13.83
C GLU A 234 15.96 42.53 13.42
N ASP A 235 16.55 43.29 14.35
CA ASP A 235 17.08 44.64 14.07
C ASP A 235 18.58 44.70 13.72
N GLN A 236 19.33 43.59 13.74
CA GLN A 236 20.79 43.62 13.50
C GLN A 236 21.23 43.21 12.09
N ALA A 237 20.34 42.64 11.27
CA ALA A 237 20.68 42.24 9.89
C ALA A 237 20.55 43.37 8.85
N ALA A 238 19.97 44.53 9.23
CA ALA A 238 19.69 45.62 8.29
C ALA A 238 20.69 46.79 8.34
N SER A 239 21.76 46.71 9.14
CA SER A 239 22.68 47.84 9.33
C SER A 239 24.13 47.44 9.04
N THR A 240 24.41 46.97 7.83
CA THR A 240 25.78 46.95 7.29
C THR A 240 25.77 47.22 5.78
N GLU A 241 25.27 48.39 5.39
CA GLU A 241 25.68 49.05 4.14
C GLU A 241 26.17 50.47 4.49
N GLU A 242 27.51 50.59 4.51
CA GLU A 242 28.39 51.73 4.14
C GLU A 242 28.19 53.15 4.75
N PRO A 243 29.28 53.92 4.95
CA PRO A 243 30.34 54.17 3.95
C PRO A 243 31.78 53.88 4.38
#